data_AF-A0A367LT27-F1
#
_entry.id   AF-A0A367LT27-F1
#
_cell.length_a   1.000
_cell.length_b   1.000
_cell.length_c   1.000
_cell.angle_alpha   90.00
_cell.angle_beta   90.00
_cell.angle_gamma   90.00
#
_symmetry.space_group_name_H-M   'P 1'
#
loop_
_entity.id
_entity.type
_entity.pdbx_description
1 polymer ?
#
loop_
_entity_poly.entity_id
_entity_poly.type
_entity_poly.pdbx_seq_one_letter_code
_entity_poly.pdbx_strand_id
1 'polypeptide(L)' 'MTDRIAAVKTYLLDLQDRICAALEAEDGKARFAEDAWERPAGGGGRTRVIGDGALIEKGGVNFSHVFGDS' A
#
# COMPACT_ATOMS: atom_id res chain seq x y z
N MET A 1 12.86 15.36 14.18
CA MET A 1 12.81 13.91 13.84
C MET A 1 11.48 13.55 13.20
N THR A 2 10.36 13.96 13.82
CA THR A 2 8.98 13.71 13.39
C THR A 2 8.68 14.18 11.96
N ASP A 3 9.17 15.35 11.54
CA ASP A 3 8.91 15.89 10.20
C ASP A 3 9.50 15.05 9.07
N ARG A 4 10.70 14.47 9.28
CA ARG A 4 11.32 13.58 8.28
C ARG A 4 10.57 12.25 8.19
N ILE A 5 10.11 11.71 9.31
CA ILE A 5 9.29 10.50 9.34
C ILE A 5 7.96 10.75 8.62
N ALA A 6 7.32 11.89 8.87
CA ALA A 6 6.09 12.28 8.17
C ALA A 6 6.33 12.42 6.66
N ALA A 7 7.41 13.08 6.23
CA ALA A 7 7.75 13.22 4.81
C ALA A 7 7.96 11.86 4.12
N VAL A 8 8.69 10.94 4.76
CA VAL A 8 8.89 9.58 4.24
C VAL A 8 7.58 8.81 4.20
N LYS A 9 6.74 8.90 5.24
CA LYS A 9 5.41 8.27 5.26
C LYS A 9 4.55 8.74 4.09
N THR A 10 4.49 10.05 3.86
CA THR A 10 3.73 10.63 2.74
C THR A 10 4.27 10.14 1.40
N TYR A 11 5.60 10.15 1.22
CA TYR A 11 6.22 9.65 0.00
C TYR A 11 5.89 8.17 -0.26
N LEU A 12 5.94 7.32 0.77
CA LEU A 12 5.67 5.88 0.62
C LEU A 12 4.19 5.57 0.32
N LEU A 13 3.27 6.34 0.89
CA LEU A 13 1.84 6.24 0.56
C LEU A 13 1.58 6.63 -0.90
N ASP A 14 2.14 7.78 -1.33
CA ASP A 14 2.07 8.22 -2.73
C ASP A 14 2.71 7.21 -3.70
N LEU A 15 3.83 6.62 -3.30
CA LEU A 15 4.49 5.57 -4.09
C LEU A 15 3.57 4.34 -4.27
N GLN A 16 2.90 3.89 -3.21
CA GLN A 16 1.93 2.80 -3.31
C GLN A 16 0.79 3.16 -4.26
N ASP A 17 0.28 4.40 -4.21
CA ASP A 17 -0.78 4.86 -5.10
C ASP A 17 -0.33 4.87 -6.57
N ARG A 18 0.87 5.39 -6.86
CA ARG A 18 1.43 5.40 -8.23
C ARG A 18 1.71 4.00 -8.78
N ILE A 19 2.22 3.08 -7.96
CA ILE A 19 2.48 1.70 -8.40
C ILE A 19 1.15 1.00 -8.71
N CYS A 20 0.16 1.10 -7.83
CA CYS A 20 -1.16 0.51 -8.06
C CYS A 20 -1.80 1.06 -9.34
N ALA A 21 -1.83 2.38 -9.52
CA ALA A 21 -2.41 3.01 -10.70
C ALA A 21 -1.72 2.58 -12.00
N ALA A 22 -0.39 2.49 -12.00
CA ALA A 22 0.36 2.02 -13.17
C ALA A 22 0.04 0.56 -13.50
N LEU A 23 0.04 -0.32 -12.49
CA LEU A 23 -0.27 -1.74 -12.69
C LEU A 23 -1.73 -1.97 -13.14
N GLU A 24 -2.68 -1.19 -12.64
CA GLU A 24 -4.08 -1.24 -13.08
C GLU A 24 -4.27 -0.77 -14.53
N ALA A 25 -3.46 0.21 -14.96
CA ALA A 25 -3.46 0.70 -16.33
C ALA A 25 -2.91 -0.37 -17.29
N GLU A 26 -1.82 -1.04 -16.92
CA GLU A 26 -1.24 -2.13 -17.71
C GLU A 26 -2.12 -3.38 -17.71
N ASP A 27 -2.78 -3.70 -16.59
CA ASP A 27 -3.70 -4.85 -16.52
C ASP A 27 -4.98 -4.60 -17.33
N GLY A 28 -5.56 -3.39 -17.24
CA GLY A 28 -6.74 -2.99 -18.00
C GLY A 28 -8.06 -3.67 -17.60
N LYS A 29 -8.05 -4.72 -16.75
CA LYS A 29 -9.24 -5.45 -16.32
C LYS A 29 -9.46 -5.37 -14.81
N ALA A 30 -8.49 -5.83 -14.02
CA ALA A 30 -8.59 -5.87 -12.56
C ALA A 30 -8.16 -4.54 -11.92
N ARG A 31 -8.56 -4.39 -10.66
CA ARG A 31 -8.24 -3.25 -9.80
C ARG A 31 -7.78 -3.76 -8.44
N PHE A 32 -6.96 -2.98 -7.75
CA PHE A 32 -6.54 -3.30 -6.40
C PHE A 32 -7.72 -3.12 -5.43
N ALA A 33 -7.97 -4.15 -4.62
CA ALA A 33 -8.77 -4.05 -3.42
C ALA A 33 -7.88 -3.62 -2.26
N GLU A 34 -8.32 -2.62 -1.50
CA GLU A 34 -7.61 -2.08 -0.35
C GLU A 34 -8.18 -2.62 0.96
N ASP A 35 -7.28 -3.00 1.87
CA ASP A 35 -7.56 -3.33 3.25
C ASP A 35 -6.66 -2.50 4.17
N ALA A 36 -7.26 -1.50 4.82
CA ALA A 36 -6.59 -0.66 5.80
C ALA A 36 -6.75 -1.28 7.20
N TRP A 37 -5.65 -1.39 7.92
CA TRP A 37 -5.62 -2.06 9.22
C TRP A 37 -4.78 -1.27 10.22
N GLU A 38 -5.15 -1.44 11.49
CA GLU A 38 -4.44 -0.87 12.63
C GLU A 38 -3.90 -1.99 13.51
N ARG A 39 -2.77 -1.74 14.15
CA ARG A 39 -2.17 -2.69 15.10
C ARG A 39 -2.46 -2.24 16.53
N PRO A 40 -3.03 -3.09 17.40
CA PRO A 40 -3.30 -2.71 18.79
C PRO A 40 -2.07 -2.22 19.56
N ALA A 41 -0.88 -2.75 19.23
CA ALA A 41 0.39 -2.37 19.84
C ALA A 41 1.10 -1.20 19.14
N GLY A 42 0.41 -0.46 18.26
CA GLY A 42 0.93 0.76 17.62
C GLY A 42 1.15 0.65 16.11
N GLY A 43 0.68 1.67 15.39
CA GLY A 43 0.80 1.78 13.94
C GLY A 43 -0.25 0.99 13.16
N GLY A 44 0.07 0.65 11.92
CA GLY A 44 -0.87 -0.01 11.01
C GLY A 44 -0.33 -0.08 9.59
N GLY A 45 -1.24 -0.26 8.63
CA GLY A 45 -0.88 -0.36 7.23
C GLY A 45 -2.07 -0.31 6.28
N ARG A 46 -1.74 -0.41 5.00
CA ARG A 46 -2.65 -0.42 3.87
C ARG A 46 -2.20 -1.54 2.94
N THR A 47 -2.89 -2.66 3.00
CA THR A 47 -2.69 -3.79 2.11
C THR A 47 -3.48 -3.53 0.83
N ARG A 48 -2.87 -3.71 -0.33
CA ARG A 48 -3.60 -3.67 -1.60
C ARG A 48 -3.30 -4.92 -2.39
N VAL A 49 -4.35 -5.64 -2.78
CA VAL A 49 -4.23 -6.89 -3.56
C VAL A 49 -5.01 -6.78 -4.86
N ILE A 50 -4.46 -7.34 -5.92
CA ILE A 50 -5.09 -7.48 -7.24
C ILE A 50 -5.06 -8.97 -7.61
N GLY A 51 -6.09 -9.44 -8.31
CA GLY A 51 -6.15 -10.82 -8.77
C GLY A 51 -7.13 -10.98 -9.92
N ASP A 52 -7.03 -12.10 -10.61
CA ASP A 52 -7.88 -12.47 -11.74
C ASP A 52 -7.91 -11.41 -12.86
N GLY A 53 -6.78 -10.70 -13.01
CA GLY A 53 -6.55 -9.68 -14.04
C GLY A 53 -6.37 -10.26 -15.44
N ALA A 54 -6.24 -9.38 -16.44
CA ALA A 54 -5.95 -9.80 -17.81
C ALA A 54 -4.45 -10.06 -18.01
N LEU A 55 -3.60 -9.40 -17.21
CA LEU A 55 -2.15 -9.53 -17.21
C LEU A 55 -1.63 -10.04 -15.86
N ILE A 56 -2.16 -9.48 -14.78
CA ILE A 56 -1.74 -9.79 -13.41
C ILE A 56 -2.67 -10.86 -12.84
N GLU A 57 -2.21 -12.11 -12.84
CA GLU A 57 -2.92 -13.23 -12.20
C GLU A 57 -3.13 -12.98 -10.69
N LYS A 58 -2.07 -12.51 -10.01
CA LYS A 58 -2.09 -12.15 -8.59
C LYS A 58 -0.99 -11.16 -8.25
N GLY A 59 -1.30 -10.13 -7.48
CA GLY A 59 -0.34 -9.10 -7.06
C GLY A 59 -0.70 -8.47 -5.73
N GLY A 60 0.30 -7.86 -5.09
CA GLY A 60 0.11 -7.13 -3.84
C GLY A 60 1.11 -5.98 -3.71
N VAL A 61 0.63 -4.82 -3.27
CA VAL A 61 1.45 -3.65 -2.96
C VAL A 61 1.07 -3.17 -1.57
N ASN A 62 1.92 -3.44 -0.59
CA ASN A 62 1.58 -3.23 0.83
C ASN A 62 2.40 -2.09 1.42
N PHE A 63 1.73 -1.23 2.18
CA PHE A 63 2.35 -0.21 2.99
C PHE A 63 2.15 -0.54 4.47
N SER A 64 3.20 -0.39 5.27
CA SER A 64 3.14 -0.56 6.73
C SER A 64 3.94 0.52 7.42
N HIS A 65 3.38 1.10 8.48
CA HIS A 65 4.09 1.97 9.41
C HIS A 65 3.71 1.55 10.82
N VAL A 66 4.56 0.70 11.40
CA VAL A 66 4.37 0.06 12.71
C VAL A 66 5.35 0.65 13.71
N PHE A 67 4.91 0.81 14.94
CA PHE A 67 5.74 1.27 16.05
C PHE A 67 5.25 0.58 17.34
N GLY A 68 6.04 0.65 18.39
CA GLY A 68 5.72 0.07 19.69
C GLY A 68 6.58 0.72 20.78
N ASP A 69 6.31 0.33 22.02
CA ASP A 69 7.08 0.82 23.15
C ASP A 69 8.51 0.28 23.10
N SER A 70 9.47 1.12 23.48
CA SER A 70 10.90 0.79 23.59
C SER A 70 11.28 0.57 25.05
#